data_AF-A0AA39D938-F1
#
_entry.id   AF-A0AA39D938-F1
#
_cell.length_a   1.000
_cell.length_b   1.000
_cell.length_c   1.000
_cell.angle_alpha   90.00
_cell.angle_beta   90.00
_cell.angle_gamma   90.00
#
_symmetry.space_group_name_H-M   'P 1'
#
loop_
_entity.id
_entity.type
_entity.pdbx_description
1 polymer ?
#
loop_
_entity_poly.entity_id
_entity_poly.type
_entity_poly.pdbx_seq_one_letter_code
_entity_poly.pdbx_strand_id
1 'polypeptide(L)'
;MGKSTLLKLLAWRKIPIPKNIDVLLVEQEVIGDDKTALQAVISANEELVRLRQEVVSLQNSSAATCDEDDVGEKLAELYENLQVI
;
A
#
# COMPACT_ATOMS: atom_id res chain seq x y z
N MET A 1 12.78 31.82 -1.84
CA MET A 1 12.33 31.29 -0.54
C MET A 1 10.84 31.01 -0.64
N GLY A 2 10.36 29.78 -0.36
CA GLY A 2 8.92 29.46 -0.40
C GLY A 2 8.49 28.30 -1.31
N LYS A 3 9.41 27.68 -2.05
CA LYS A 3 9.10 26.52 -2.92
C LYS A 3 8.56 25.33 -2.11
N SER A 4 9.25 24.97 -1.02
CA SER A 4 8.81 23.89 -0.13
C SER A 4 7.49 24.21 0.58
N THR A 5 7.25 25.49 0.91
CA THR A 5 5.97 25.93 1.49
C THR A 5 4.82 25.78 0.50
N LEU A 6 5.03 26.14 -0.77
CA LEU A 6 4.05 25.95 -1.83
C LEU A 6 3.71 24.46 -2.03
N LEU A 7 4.72 23.59 -2.08
CA LEU A 7 4.53 22.14 -2.20
C LEU A 7 3.76 21.55 -1.01
N LYS A 8 4.05 21.98 0.23
CA LYS A 8 3.29 21.59 1.44
C LYS A 8 1.82 22.01 1.36
N LEU A 9 1.54 23.24 0.91
CA LEU A 9 0.17 23.75 0.77
C LEU A 9 -0.65 23.03 -0.30
N LEU A 10 -0.01 22.61 -1.40
CA LEU A 10 -0.61 21.77 -2.43
C LEU A 10 -0.97 20.38 -1.87
N ALA A 11 -0.04 19.75 -1.16
CA ALA A 11 -0.25 18.44 -0.53
C ALA A 11 -1.38 18.46 0.51
N TRP A 12 -1.44 19.52 1.32
CA TRP A 12 -2.51 19.71 2.31
C TRP A 12 -3.85 20.18 1.71
N ARG A 13 -3.95 20.29 0.37
CA ARG A 13 -5.12 20.81 -0.36
C ARG A 13 -5.62 22.16 0.20
N LYS A 14 -4.72 22.99 0.73
CA LYS A 14 -5.00 24.39 1.10
C LYS A 14 -5.12 25.28 -0.13
N ILE A 15 -4.64 24.79 -1.26
CA ILE A 15 -4.89 25.30 -2.61
C ILE A 15 -5.88 24.34 -3.27
N PRO A 16 -6.92 24.82 -3.97
CA PRO A 16 -7.90 23.95 -4.61
C PRO A 16 -7.25 23.07 -5.68
N ILE A 17 -7.45 21.76 -5.56
CA ILE A 17 -6.99 20.74 -6.52
C ILE A 17 -8.21 19.90 -6.90
N PRO A 18 -8.41 19.59 -8.20
CA PRO A 18 -9.46 18.68 -8.64
C PRO A 18 -9.46 17.35 -7.89
N LYS A 19 -10.65 16.81 -7.61
CA LYS A 19 -10.82 15.58 -6.81
C LYS A 19 -10.26 14.31 -7.48
N ASN A 20 -10.05 14.35 -8.79
CA ASN A 20 -9.51 13.25 -9.58
C ASN A 20 -7.97 13.25 -9.65
N ILE A 21 -7.30 14.15 -8.94
CA ILE A 21 -5.84 14.24 -8.88
C ILE A 21 -5.40 13.99 -7.46
N ASP A 22 -4.68 12.90 -7.24
CA ASP A 22 -4.02 12.61 -5.98
C ASP A 22 -2.64 13.26 -5.90
N VAL A 23 -2.32 13.78 -4.72
CA VAL A 23 -1.07 14.48 -4.45
C VAL A 23 -0.39 13.81 -3.30
N LEU A 24 0.79 13.23 -3.58
CA LEU A 24 1.68 12.67 -2.58
C LEU A 24 2.91 13.57 -2.46
N LEU A 25 3.15 14.13 -1.28
CA LEU A 25 4.35 14.91 -1.00
C LEU A 25 5.43 14.01 -0.43
N VAL A 26 6.52 13.86 -1.17
CA VAL A 26 7.69 13.10 -0.73
C VAL A 26 8.74 14.09 -0.22
N GLU A 27 9.03 14.05 1.08
CA GLU A 27 10.00 14.98 1.71
C GLU A 27 11.41 14.38 1.85
N GLN A 28 11.55 13.05 1.69
CA GLN A 28 12.82 12.35 1.86
C GLN A 28 13.06 11.38 0.70
N GLU A 29 14.33 11.28 0.30
CA GLU A 29 14.79 10.26 -0.65
C GLU A 29 14.88 8.91 0.06
N VAL A 30 14.53 7.84 -0.65
CA VAL A 30 14.78 6.48 -0.18
C VAL A 30 16.29 6.27 -0.12
N ILE A 31 16.79 5.75 1.01
CA ILE A 31 18.20 5.35 1.14
C ILE A 31 18.53 4.40 -0.01
N GLY A 32 19.61 4.67 -0.76
CA GLY A 32 20.04 3.83 -1.87
C GLY A 32 20.34 2.41 -1.37
N ASP A 33 19.37 1.53 -1.56
CA ASP A 33 19.40 0.12 -1.21
C ASP A 33 19.40 -0.70 -2.51
N ASP A 34 19.74 -1.98 -2.44
CA ASP A 34 19.81 -2.86 -3.62
C ASP A 34 18.41 -3.20 -4.19
N LYS A 35 17.34 -2.65 -3.60
CA LYS A 35 15.96 -2.80 -4.06
C LYS A 35 15.78 -2.13 -5.42
N THR A 36 15.14 -2.85 -6.34
CA THR A 36 14.74 -2.28 -7.62
C THR A 36 13.73 -1.15 -7.43
N ALA A 37 13.65 -0.21 -8.38
CA ALA A 37 12.66 0.87 -8.35
C ALA A 37 11.22 0.35 -8.20
N LEU A 38 10.89 -0.78 -8.84
CA LEU A 38 9.59 -1.43 -8.72
C LEU A 38 9.33 -1.91 -7.29
N GLN A 39 10.29 -2.58 -6.66
CA GLN A 39 10.16 -3.05 -5.28
C GLN A 39 10.03 -1.89 -4.29
N ALA A 40 10.78 -0.80 -4.51
CA ALA A 40 10.68 0.39 -3.68
C ALA A 40 9.27 1.00 -3.74
N VAL A 41 8.68 1.12 -4.94
CA VAL A 41 7.31 1.63 -5.12
C VAL A 41 6.27 0.70 -4.50
N ILE A 42 6.40 -0.61 -4.69
CA ILE A 42 5.50 -1.60 -4.07
C ILE A 42 5.59 -1.53 -2.54
N SER A 43 6.80 -1.40 -1.99
CA SER A 43 7.01 -1.32 -0.54
C SER A 43 6.48 -0.04 0.09
N ALA A 44 6.33 1.04 -0.69
CA ALA A 44 5.75 2.29 -0.22
C ALA A 44 4.22 2.20 -0.04
N ASN A 45 3.56 1.21 -0.65
CA ASN A 45 2.13 0.98 -0.46
C ASN A 45 1.89 0.08 0.75
N GLU A 46 1.76 0.70 1.93
CA GLU A 46 1.59 0.01 3.22
C GLU A 46 0.36 -0.93 3.25
N GLU A 47 -0.74 -0.52 2.62
CA GLU A 47 -1.98 -1.30 2.56
C GLU A 47 -1.77 -2.59 1.74
N LEU A 48 -1.16 -2.47 0.57
CA LEU A 48 -0.85 -3.60 -0.30
C LEU A 48 0.14 -4.56 0.39
N VAL A 49 1.16 -4.04 1.07
CA VAL A 49 2.12 -4.85 1.83
C VAL A 49 1.41 -5.63 2.95
N ARG A 50 0.50 -4.96 3.69
CA ARG A 50 -0.27 -5.59 4.77
C ARG A 50 -1.18 -6.70 4.25
N LEU A 51 -1.95 -6.46 3.19
CA LEU A 51 -2.84 -7.46 2.59
C LEU A 51 -2.06 -8.70 2.14
N ARG A 52 -0.90 -8.51 1.49
CA ARG A 52 -0.06 -9.63 1.06
C ARG A 52 0.49 -10.45 2.23
N GLN A 53 0.86 -9.80 3.33
CA GLN A 53 1.30 -10.50 4.54
C GLN A 53 0.17 -11.32 5.16
N GLU A 54 -1.05 -10.78 5.19
CA GLU A 54 -2.23 -11.46 5.71
C GLU A 54 -2.56 -12.71 4.90
N VAL A 55 -2.58 -12.61 3.56
CA VAL A 55 -2.76 -13.75 2.65
C VAL A 55 -1.71 -14.84 2.91
N VAL A 56 -0.43 -14.47 3.01
CA VAL A 56 0.65 -15.44 3.27
C VAL A 56 0.47 -16.10 4.65
N SER A 57 0.08 -15.32 5.67
CA SER A 57 -0.14 -15.85 7.02
C SER A 57 -1.31 -16.83 7.06
N LEU A 58 -2.42 -16.51 6.38
CA LEU A 58 -3.60 -17.35 6.31
C LEU A 58 -3.33 -18.61 5.49
N GLN A 59 -2.61 -18.50 4.37
CA GLN A 59 -2.20 -19.63 3.54
C GLN A 59 -1.25 -20.60 4.28
N ASN A 60 -0.37 -20.08 5.13
CA ASN A 60 0.47 -20.91 6.00
C ASN A 60 -0.35 -21.58 7.11
N SER A 61 -1.36 -20.90 7.65
CA SER A 61 -2.24 -21.43 8.71
C SER A 61 -3.23 -22.47 8.19
N SER A 62 -3.73 -22.31 6.96
CA SER A 62 -4.60 -23.29 6.28
C SER A 62 -3.87 -24.58 5.98
N ALA A 63 -2.57 -24.52 5.71
CA ALA A 63 -1.74 -25.72 5.52
C ALA A 63 -1.49 -26.51 6.82
N ALA A 64 -1.77 -25.93 7.98
CA ALA A 64 -1.45 -26.49 9.30
C ALA A 64 -2.66 -26.95 10.12
N THR A 65 -3.88 -26.50 9.79
CA THR A 65 -5.08 -26.67 10.64
C THR A 65 -6.30 -27.08 9.82
N CYS A 66 -7.13 -27.99 10.34
CA CYS A 66 -8.27 -28.61 9.63
C CYS A 66 -9.52 -27.72 9.50
N ASP A 67 -9.52 -26.49 9.99
CA ASP A 67 -10.61 -25.52 9.82
C ASP A 67 -10.46 -24.79 8.47
N GLU A 68 -10.48 -25.57 7.38
CA GLU A 68 -10.19 -25.09 6.02
C GLU A 68 -11.28 -24.16 5.47
N ASP A 69 -12.53 -24.31 5.93
CA ASP A 69 -13.70 -23.62 5.36
C ASP A 69 -13.73 -22.11 5.70
N ASP A 70 -13.56 -21.72 6.96
CA ASP A 70 -13.57 -20.30 7.40
C ASP A 70 -12.30 -19.54 6.95
N VAL A 71 -11.16 -20.24 6.88
CA VAL A 71 -9.92 -19.65 6.35
C VAL A 71 -10.00 -19.48 4.84
N GLY A 72 -10.65 -20.40 4.13
CA GLY A 72 -10.90 -20.32 2.69
C GLY A 72 -11.77 -19.13 2.30
N GLU A 73 -12.86 -18.87 3.05
CA GLU A 73 -13.75 -17.73 2.79
C GLU A 73 -13.02 -16.39 2.98
N LYS A 74 -12.26 -16.24 4.08
CA LYS A 74 -11.44 -15.05 4.35
C LYS A 74 -10.34 -14.83 3.31
N LEU A 75 -9.71 -15.91 2.83
CA LEU A 75 -8.72 -15.83 1.76
C LEU A 75 -9.36 -15.36 0.44
N ALA A 76 -10.55 -15.86 0.10
CA ALA A 76 -11.27 -15.43 -1.10
C ALA A 76 -11.59 -13.92 -1.05
N GLU A 77 -12.10 -13.42 0.08
CA GLU A 77 -12.38 -11.99 0.28
C GLU A 77 -11.10 -11.13 0.14
N LEU A 78 -9.97 -11.57 0.71
CA LEU A 78 -8.70 -10.87 0.58
C LEU A 78 -8.18 -10.83 -0.87
N TYR A 79 -8.39 -11.89 -1.65
CA TYR A 79 -8.02 -11.91 -3.07
C TYR A 79 -8.89 -10.97 -3.92
N GLU A 80 -10.17 -10.83 -3.59
CA GLU A 80 -11.05 -9.84 -4.23
C GLU A 80 -10.58 -8.42 -3.92
N ASN A 81 -10.26 -8.14 -2.66
CA ASN A 81 -9.74 -6.84 -2.25
C ASN A 81 -8.41 -6.48 -2.94
N LEU A 82 -7.57 -7.49 -3.24
CA LEU A 82 -6.32 -7.33 -3.97
C LEU A 82 -6.51 -7.00 -5.47
N GLN A 83 -7.66 -7.31 -6.07
CA GLN A 83 -7.97 -6.98 -7.48
C GLN A 83 -8.50 -5.56 -7.68
N VAL A 84 -9.01 -4.95 -6.61
CA VAL A 84 -9.62 -3.60 -6.66
C VAL A 84 -8.57 -2.49 -6.53
N ILE A 85 -7.37 -2.82 -6.03
CA ILE A 85 -6.20 -1.93 -5.90
C ILE A 85 -5.39 -1.91 -7.20
#